data_AF-A0A1G0MY68-F1
#
_entry.id   AF-A0A1G0MY68-F1
#
_cell.length_a   1.000
_cell.length_b   1.000
_cell.length_c   1.000
_cell.angle_alpha   90.00
_cell.angle_beta   90.00
_cell.angle_gamma   90.00
#
_symmetry.space_group_name_H-M   'P 1'
#
loop_
_entity.id
_entity.type
_entity.pdbx_description
1 polymer ?
#
loop_
_entity_poly.entity_id
_entity_poly.type
_entity_poly.pdbx_seq_one_letter_code
_entity_poly.pdbx_strand_id
1 'polypeptide(L)'
;MGFRDIIFSKRKNDCELHGGHARKANRTLLIMIAACLCLIVWHVWGHGLSNPSGDGSSSTAPLLMLVGYEIWDLLFNAHGVISELRDVVPYFLVGIILAGYLRTYKIAVKLQTSLRKYGAMSVVVASLVGIITPLCACGTITTAVSLLFAGLPLAPVMSLMVTSALLSPSTYLITLNDLGPEWTVIRTISALAMGFFAGGVTHFLCKRGFDKGGLFIEGAVVPGDFHDEDYPIEHLRCNCREKFGNRVAIRTNSKFLIFLAKTAEMSWVVGKYILVGVFIGAIVERYMPSDWMFQFFGRQDPLNIVWITLASVPMFLHQLSASSILSHIKSSLHGTLDGGAALAFMIGGPVTAIPTMVLFWTIFKKRVFVLYMFVCLGGTIIIASAFQWLVFVPGVDTGNQLFRNVSSLAGGHSSVIRKEGTNVRIALDPVGKNVIATYANDLAGQGSIVFDAGFNRFTAAATGIENDQRYVANAATWIEQNSSSPVGNKILIYSVANDNSTVGFTDGVAEVLRKSRFAVTLMDRAKTAQLTDRMLADVGQLWLFFPESGGKVQLNASELELVSRFNERGNGMLISTDNGQTVLRNDASVNLLSSRYGVLFAGSSENVPRISVGITSQLFSSASELLGRFLKIVHKA
;
A
#
# COMPACT_ATOMS: atom_id res chain seq x y z
N MET A 1 -1.99 53.85 6.60
CA MET A 1 -0.89 53.13 7.29
C MET A 1 -0.25 52.17 6.30
N GLY A 2 1.05 52.28 6.07
CA GLY A 2 1.75 51.57 4.98
C GLY A 2 2.01 50.10 5.30
N PHE A 3 2.26 49.30 4.26
CA PHE A 3 2.53 47.85 4.36
C PHE A 3 3.71 47.51 5.31
N ARG A 4 4.69 48.41 5.44
CA ARG A 4 5.80 48.29 6.41
C ARG A 4 5.34 48.27 7.87
N ASP A 5 4.30 49.05 8.22
CA ASP A 5 3.78 49.10 9.59
C ASP A 5 2.97 47.84 9.95
N ILE A 6 2.64 46.99 8.97
CA ILE A 6 1.94 45.70 9.16
C ILE A 6 2.93 44.61 9.61
N ILE A 7 4.18 44.69 9.13
CA ILE A 7 5.24 43.71 9.40
C ILE A 7 5.96 44.00 10.72
N PHE A 8 6.15 45.28 11.08
CA PHE A 8 7.08 45.70 12.15
C PHE A 8 6.43 46.31 13.42
N SER A 9 5.13 46.13 13.65
CA SER A 9 4.44 46.62 14.86
C SER A 9 5.05 46.04 16.15
N LYS A 10 5.63 46.90 16.99
CA LYS A 10 6.36 46.58 18.24
C LYS A 10 5.47 45.85 19.25
N ARG A 11 5.98 44.75 19.83
CA ARG A 11 5.36 43.93 20.88
C ARG A 11 5.08 44.77 22.14
N LYS A 12 3.82 44.83 22.57
CA LYS A 12 3.46 45.26 23.94
C LYS A 12 3.20 44.00 24.77
N ASN A 13 4.11 43.73 25.69
CA ASN A 13 4.17 42.54 26.54
C ASN A 13 3.30 42.66 27.81
N ASP A 14 2.03 43.02 27.70
CA ASP A 14 1.12 43.06 28.86
C ASP A 14 -0.15 42.27 28.56
N CYS A 15 -0.03 40.94 28.53
CA CYS A 15 -1.18 40.05 28.63
C CYS A 15 -0.92 38.98 29.70
N GLU A 16 -1.78 38.94 30.70
CA GLU A 16 -1.72 38.04 31.87
C GLU A 16 -1.79 36.54 31.52
N LEU A 17 -2.05 36.21 30.25
CA LEU A 17 -2.17 34.83 29.73
C LEU A 17 -0.85 34.24 29.20
N HIS A 18 0.25 35.01 29.15
CA HIS A 18 1.53 34.50 28.66
C HIS A 18 2.26 33.63 29.69
N GLY A 19 2.06 32.31 29.62
CA GLY A 19 3.00 31.33 30.15
C GLY A 19 4.29 31.32 29.31
N GLY A 20 5.46 31.37 29.95
CA GLY A 20 6.76 31.58 29.32
C GLY A 20 7.06 30.66 28.13
N HIS A 21 7.65 31.24 27.07
CA HIS A 21 8.14 30.52 25.89
C HIS A 21 8.82 29.21 26.27
N ALA A 22 8.25 28.08 25.82
CA ALA A 22 8.78 26.76 26.12
C ALA A 22 10.13 26.52 25.39
N ARG A 23 11.24 26.96 25.98
CA ARG A 23 12.62 26.60 25.60
C ARG A 23 12.84 25.08 25.50
N LYS A 24 11.99 24.28 26.14
CA LYS A 24 12.03 22.81 26.10
C LYS A 24 11.76 22.23 24.70
N ALA A 25 10.84 22.79 23.91
CA ALA A 25 10.47 22.23 22.61
C ALA A 25 11.61 22.29 21.57
N ASN A 26 12.36 23.40 21.55
CA ASN A 26 13.54 23.55 20.69
C ASN A 26 14.69 22.62 21.10
N ARG A 27 14.82 22.29 22.40
CA ARG A 27 15.83 21.33 22.87
C ARG A 27 15.56 19.92 22.37
N THR A 28 14.30 19.46 22.43
CA THR A 28 13.91 18.14 21.89
C THR A 28 14.19 18.02 20.39
N LEU A 29 13.92 19.07 19.61
CA LEU A 29 14.23 19.09 18.18
C LEU A 29 15.75 18.98 17.92
N LEU A 30 16.55 19.75 18.66
CA LEU A 30 18.01 19.71 18.59
C LEU A 30 18.56 18.31 18.96
N ILE A 31 17.98 17.66 19.97
CA ILE A 31 18.36 16.29 20.36
C ILE A 31 18.05 15.29 19.25
N MET A 32 16.89 15.41 18.58
CA MET A 32 16.55 14.53 17.45
C MET A 32 17.50 14.74 16.26
N ILE A 33 17.80 15.99 15.90
CA ILE A 33 18.75 16.30 14.82
C ILE A 33 20.14 15.74 15.16
N ALA A 34 20.59 15.91 16.40
CA ALA A 34 21.86 15.36 16.86
C ALA A 34 21.89 13.82 16.80
N ALA A 35 20.80 13.16 17.20
CA ALA A 35 20.68 11.71 17.11
C ALA A 35 20.73 11.20 15.66
N CYS A 36 20.05 11.88 14.73
CA CYS A 36 20.11 11.57 13.29
C CYS A 36 21.53 11.72 12.74
N LEU A 37 22.24 12.80 13.10
CA LEU A 37 23.63 12.99 12.68
C LEU A 37 24.55 11.92 13.27
N CYS A 38 24.34 11.52 14.54
CA CYS A 38 25.11 10.44 15.15
C CYS A 38 24.86 9.09 14.45
N LEU A 39 23.63 8.80 14.02
CA LEU A 39 23.30 7.60 13.26
C LEU A 39 24.00 7.57 11.89
N ILE A 40 24.01 8.70 11.17
CA ILE A 40 24.72 8.80 9.88
C ILE A 40 26.22 8.58 10.08
N VAL A 41 26.81 9.20 11.10
CA VAL A 41 28.23 9.01 11.44
C VAL A 41 28.52 7.55 11.81
N TRP A 42 27.65 6.93 12.62
CA TRP A 42 27.76 5.51 12.97
C TRP A 42 27.72 4.63 11.72
N HIS A 43 26.74 4.83 10.84
CA HIS A 43 26.56 4.00 9.65
C HIS A 43 27.76 4.10 8.72
N VAL A 44 28.20 5.33 8.41
CA VAL A 44 29.36 5.57 7.54
C VAL A 44 30.63 4.95 8.15
N TRP A 45 30.77 4.99 9.48
CA TRP A 45 31.91 4.38 10.16
C TRP A 45 31.87 2.84 10.16
N GLY A 46 30.70 2.23 10.35
CA GLY A 46 30.55 0.77 10.47
C GLY A 46 30.35 0.02 9.15
N HIS A 47 29.63 0.62 8.20
CA HIS A 47 29.18 -0.03 6.96
C HIS A 47 29.69 0.66 5.68
N GLY A 48 30.30 1.85 5.77
CA GLY A 48 30.75 2.62 4.61
C GLY A 48 29.61 3.39 3.92
N LEU A 49 29.83 3.78 2.67
CA LEU A 49 28.86 4.53 1.86
C LEU A 49 27.71 3.61 1.41
N SER A 50 26.46 4.08 1.53
CA SER A 50 25.28 3.29 1.13
C SER A 50 25.17 3.11 -0.38
N ASN A 51 25.72 4.05 -1.16
CA ASN A 51 25.80 4.00 -2.61
C ASN A 51 27.23 4.35 -3.04
N PRO A 52 28.11 3.38 -3.32
CA PRO A 52 29.40 3.67 -3.91
C PRO A 52 29.19 4.07 -5.37
N SER A 53 29.19 5.38 -5.66
CA SER A 53 29.36 5.84 -7.04
C SER A 53 30.65 5.23 -7.59
N GLY A 54 30.59 4.65 -8.79
CA GLY A 54 31.57 3.74 -9.40
C GLY A 54 33.01 4.22 -9.60
N ASP A 55 33.49 5.23 -8.89
CA ASP A 55 34.91 5.53 -8.77
C ASP A 55 35.47 4.84 -7.52
N GLY A 56 36.31 3.83 -7.75
CA GLY A 56 37.05 3.05 -6.74
C GLY A 56 38.11 3.84 -5.95
N SER A 57 37.91 5.15 -5.75
CA SER A 57 38.80 6.06 -5.02
C SER A 57 38.29 6.41 -3.60
N SER A 58 37.12 5.90 -3.21
CA SER A 58 36.41 6.32 -1.99
C SER A 58 36.81 5.57 -0.71
N SER A 59 37.57 4.47 -0.79
CA SER A 59 37.93 3.65 0.38
C SER A 59 38.96 4.29 1.33
N THR A 60 39.63 5.37 0.92
CA THR A 60 40.71 6.03 1.69
C THR A 60 40.40 7.48 2.08
N ALA A 61 39.18 7.97 1.84
CA ALA A 61 38.81 9.33 2.18
C ALA A 61 38.63 9.52 3.71
N PRO A 62 38.96 10.69 4.28
CA PRO A 62 38.73 10.96 5.69
C PRO A 62 37.22 10.88 6.02
N LEU A 63 36.89 10.36 7.20
CA LEU A 63 35.50 10.09 7.64
C LEU A 63 34.57 11.29 7.46
N LEU A 64 35.04 12.51 7.68
CA LEU A 64 34.26 13.73 7.47
C LEU A 64 33.81 13.91 6.01
N MET A 65 34.67 13.54 5.06
CA MET A 65 34.38 13.63 3.63
C MET A 65 33.42 12.52 3.19
N LEU A 66 33.54 11.31 3.76
CA LEU A 66 32.58 10.22 3.56
C LEU A 66 31.20 10.56 4.11
N VAL A 67 31.13 11.12 5.33
CA VAL A 67 29.88 11.62 5.91
C VAL A 67 29.30 12.76 5.08
N GLY A 68 30.15 13.65 4.56
CA GLY A 68 29.73 14.72 3.65
C GLY A 68 29.10 14.20 2.36
N TYR A 69 29.72 13.19 1.74
CA TYR A 69 29.18 12.54 0.55
C TYR A 69 27.85 11.82 0.86
N GLU A 70 27.78 11.09 1.97
CA GLU A 70 26.57 10.40 2.40
C GLU A 70 25.41 11.36 2.65
N ILE A 71 25.67 12.52 3.28
CA ILE A 71 24.67 13.58 3.47
C ILE A 71 24.26 14.20 2.14
N TRP A 72 25.22 14.44 1.24
CA TRP A 72 24.94 14.99 -0.08
C TRP A 72 24.04 14.04 -0.88
N ASP A 73 24.36 12.76 -0.89
CA ASP A 73 23.57 11.73 -1.54
C ASP A 73 22.18 11.61 -0.87
N LEU A 74 22.10 11.63 0.45
CA LEU A 74 20.81 11.61 1.16
C LEU A 74 19.92 12.81 0.80
N LEU A 75 20.49 13.97 0.51
CA LEU A 75 19.73 15.16 0.15
C LEU A 75 19.31 15.16 -1.33
N PHE A 76 20.24 14.83 -2.24
CA PHE A 76 20.11 15.11 -3.67
C PHE A 76 19.95 13.88 -4.58
N ASN A 77 20.03 12.66 -4.05
CA ASN A 77 19.83 11.44 -4.86
C ASN A 77 18.36 11.35 -5.35
N ALA A 78 18.11 10.44 -6.30
CA ALA A 78 16.79 10.20 -6.89
C ALA A 78 15.72 9.88 -5.83
N HIS A 79 16.12 9.26 -4.71
CA HIS A 79 15.29 8.98 -3.53
C HIS A 79 15.71 9.78 -2.29
N GLY A 80 16.33 10.95 -2.50
CA GLY A 80 16.77 11.82 -1.42
C GLY A 80 15.65 12.71 -0.86
N VAL A 81 15.96 13.46 0.19
CA VAL A 81 15.03 14.38 0.86
C VAL A 81 14.38 15.38 -0.11
N ILE A 82 15.12 15.81 -1.15
CA ILE A 82 14.63 16.81 -2.11
C ILE A 82 13.61 16.23 -3.09
N SER A 83 13.75 14.96 -3.50
CA SER A 83 12.76 14.31 -4.35
C SER A 83 11.48 14.04 -3.56
N GLU A 84 11.59 13.48 -2.36
CA GLU A 84 10.43 13.32 -1.47
C GLU A 84 9.73 14.65 -1.18
N LEU A 85 10.50 15.71 -0.92
CA LEU A 85 9.93 17.03 -0.68
C LEU A 85 9.20 17.56 -1.93
N ARG A 86 9.77 17.36 -3.13
CA ARG A 86 9.13 17.76 -4.39
C ARG A 86 7.80 17.04 -4.59
N ASP A 87 7.71 15.78 -4.20
CA ASP A 87 6.50 14.98 -4.30
C ASP A 87 5.46 15.41 -3.26
N VAL A 88 5.88 15.72 -2.03
CA VAL A 88 4.98 16.13 -0.94
C VAL A 88 4.47 17.57 -1.07
N VAL A 89 5.30 18.49 -1.58
CA VAL A 89 5.00 19.93 -1.69
C VAL A 89 3.67 20.25 -2.40
N PRO A 90 3.33 19.71 -3.59
CA PRO A 90 2.08 20.05 -4.26
C PRO A 90 0.87 19.67 -3.42
N TYR A 91 0.88 18.49 -2.81
CA TYR A 91 -0.20 18.05 -1.94
C TYR A 91 -0.27 18.86 -0.63
N PHE A 92 0.89 19.23 -0.09
CA PHE A 92 0.98 20.12 1.07
C PHE A 92 0.38 21.50 0.76
N LEU A 93 0.69 22.10 -0.40
CA LEU A 93 0.13 23.38 -0.82
C LEU A 93 -1.40 23.34 -0.88
N VAL A 94 -1.97 22.30 -1.52
CA VAL A 94 -3.43 22.09 -1.55
C VAL A 94 -3.99 21.99 -0.13
N GLY A 95 -3.32 21.25 0.76
CA GLY A 95 -3.72 21.11 2.15
C GLY A 95 -3.73 22.42 2.94
N ILE A 96 -2.70 23.26 2.79
CA ILE A 96 -2.64 24.56 3.48
C ILE A 96 -3.65 25.54 2.91
N ILE A 97 -3.83 25.57 1.58
CA ILE A 97 -4.86 26.39 0.92
C ILE A 97 -6.23 26.00 1.47
N LEU A 98 -6.54 24.70 1.52
CA LEU A 98 -7.79 24.21 2.08
C LEU A 98 -7.92 24.57 3.58
N ALA A 99 -6.85 24.43 4.36
CA ALA A 99 -6.85 24.79 5.78
C ALA A 99 -7.09 26.31 6.00
N GLY A 100 -6.43 27.16 5.21
CA GLY A 100 -6.63 28.60 5.22
C GLY A 100 -8.06 28.98 4.84
N TYR A 101 -8.64 28.28 3.87
CA TYR A 101 -10.04 28.45 3.47
C TYR A 101 -10.98 28.09 4.63
N LEU A 102 -10.84 26.89 5.20
CA LEU A 102 -11.67 26.41 6.31
C LEU A 102 -11.65 27.38 7.52
N ARG A 103 -10.48 27.95 7.85
CA ARG A 103 -10.31 28.96 8.91
C ARG A 103 -10.82 30.35 8.56
N THR A 104 -10.81 30.72 7.28
CA THR A 104 -11.36 32.02 6.85
C THR A 104 -12.87 32.03 6.99
N TYR A 105 -13.53 30.91 6.68
CA TYR A 105 -14.99 30.77 6.74
C TYR A 105 -15.51 30.21 8.06
N LYS A 106 -14.63 29.96 9.04
CA LYS A 106 -14.96 29.36 10.36
C LYS A 106 -15.77 28.06 10.24
N ILE A 107 -15.52 27.29 9.18
CA ILE A 107 -16.27 26.05 8.89
C ILE A 107 -15.99 25.02 9.98
N ALA A 108 -14.73 24.95 10.45
CA ALA A 108 -14.34 24.09 11.56
C ALA A 108 -15.22 24.36 12.80
N VAL A 109 -15.36 25.61 13.26
CA VAL A 109 -16.17 25.95 14.44
C VAL A 109 -17.64 25.56 14.28
N LYS A 110 -18.22 25.79 13.10
CA LYS A 110 -19.63 25.42 12.80
C LYS A 110 -19.83 23.90 12.81
N LEU A 111 -18.89 23.16 12.23
CA LEU A 111 -18.92 21.71 12.20
C LEU A 111 -18.78 21.14 13.61
N GLN A 112 -17.98 21.78 14.45
CA GLN A 112 -17.71 21.38 15.83
C GLN A 112 -18.87 21.67 16.79
N THR A 113 -19.60 22.78 16.60
CA THR A 113 -20.86 23.03 17.33
C THR A 113 -21.96 22.05 16.90
N SER A 114 -21.95 21.59 15.65
CA SER A 114 -22.86 20.56 15.15
C SER A 114 -22.59 19.20 15.82
N LEU A 115 -21.31 18.82 16.02
CA LEU A 115 -20.93 17.56 16.66
C LEU A 115 -21.51 17.35 18.07
N ARG A 116 -21.71 18.43 18.84
CA ARG A 116 -22.32 18.37 20.18
C ARG A 116 -23.76 17.86 20.16
N LYS A 117 -24.51 18.06 19.07
CA LYS A 117 -25.94 17.73 18.99
C LYS A 117 -26.21 16.24 18.78
N TYR A 118 -25.23 15.47 18.30
CA TYR A 118 -25.44 14.10 17.81
C TYR A 118 -25.15 12.99 18.82
N GLY A 119 -24.84 13.29 20.08
CA GLY A 119 -24.64 12.26 21.12
C GLY A 119 -23.62 11.20 20.71
N ALA A 120 -23.98 9.91 20.69
CA ALA A 120 -23.10 8.83 20.24
C ALA A 120 -22.78 8.85 18.73
N MET A 121 -23.69 9.39 17.89
CA MET A 121 -23.47 9.53 16.43
C MET A 121 -22.39 10.56 16.09
N SER A 122 -21.98 11.39 17.05
CA SER A 122 -20.85 12.31 16.88
C SER A 122 -19.53 11.61 16.57
N VAL A 123 -19.37 10.33 16.96
CA VAL A 123 -18.19 9.51 16.57
C VAL A 123 -18.14 9.29 15.06
N VAL A 124 -19.28 8.99 14.45
CA VAL A 124 -19.37 8.70 13.01
C VAL A 124 -19.09 9.96 12.20
N VAL A 125 -19.75 11.06 12.58
CA VAL A 125 -19.53 12.37 11.94
C VAL A 125 -18.08 12.81 12.10
N ALA A 126 -17.48 12.60 13.28
CA ALA A 126 -16.07 12.94 13.53
C ALA A 126 -15.09 12.17 12.63
N SER A 127 -15.30 10.87 12.37
CA SER A 127 -14.44 10.11 11.45
C SER A 127 -14.55 10.64 10.02
N LEU A 128 -15.77 10.91 9.55
CA LEU A 128 -15.99 11.45 8.20
C LEU A 128 -15.32 12.81 8.02
N VAL A 129 -15.42 13.67 9.04
CA VAL A 129 -14.71 14.96 9.07
C VAL A 129 -13.19 14.74 9.05
N GLY A 130 -12.69 13.73 9.77
CA GLY A 130 -11.28 13.38 9.80
C GLY A 130 -10.68 13.14 8.41
N ILE A 131 -11.39 12.41 7.54
CA ILE A 131 -10.95 12.12 6.17
C ILE A 131 -10.77 13.38 5.32
N ILE A 132 -11.70 14.33 5.47
CA ILE A 132 -11.73 15.55 4.67
C ILE A 132 -10.71 16.58 5.22
N THR A 133 -10.24 16.37 6.44
CA THR A 133 -9.39 17.33 7.14
C THR A 133 -7.96 17.28 6.58
N PRO A 134 -7.42 18.40 6.04
CA PRO A 134 -6.07 18.45 5.47
C PRO A 134 -4.96 18.53 6.52
N LEU A 135 -5.22 18.10 7.75
CA LEU A 135 -4.28 18.21 8.86
C LEU A 135 -3.47 16.91 8.95
N CYS A 136 -2.17 17.04 9.18
CA CYS A 136 -1.34 15.90 9.59
C CYS A 136 -1.58 15.54 11.06
N ALA A 137 -1.11 14.38 11.52
CA ALA A 137 -1.26 13.90 12.91
C ALA A 137 -0.90 14.96 13.99
N CYS A 138 0.14 15.77 13.74
CA CYS A 138 0.52 16.86 14.66
C CYS A 138 -0.51 18.01 14.67
N GLY A 139 -1.08 18.36 13.52
CA GLY A 139 -2.12 19.38 13.39
C GLY A 139 -3.47 18.93 13.97
N THR A 140 -3.74 17.63 13.91
CA THR A 140 -5.00 17.07 14.44
C THR A 140 -4.98 17.01 15.96
N ILE A 141 -3.83 16.73 16.60
CA ILE A 141 -3.66 16.85 18.06
C ILE A 141 -3.97 18.26 18.55
N THR A 142 -3.43 19.29 17.92
CA THR A 142 -3.67 20.68 18.38
C THR A 142 -5.15 21.07 18.25
N THR A 143 -5.78 20.64 17.17
CA THR A 143 -7.23 20.83 16.96
C THR A 143 -8.04 20.06 18.01
N ALA A 144 -7.66 18.82 18.31
CA ALA A 144 -8.29 17.98 19.30
C ALA A 144 -8.23 18.56 20.72
N VAL A 145 -7.10 19.14 21.10
CA VAL A 145 -6.97 19.84 22.38
C VAL A 145 -7.96 21.00 22.48
N SER A 146 -8.04 21.85 21.45
CA SER A 146 -9.01 22.95 21.40
C SER A 146 -10.46 22.45 21.50
N LEU A 147 -10.77 21.31 20.87
CA LEU A 147 -12.08 20.67 20.94
C LEU A 147 -12.45 20.17 22.34
N LEU A 148 -11.49 19.57 23.04
CA LEU A 148 -11.71 19.10 24.41
C LEU A 148 -11.93 20.28 25.36
N PHE A 149 -11.21 21.39 25.20
CA PHE A 149 -11.49 22.62 25.95
C PHE A 149 -12.85 23.21 25.61
N ALA A 150 -13.28 23.15 24.35
CA ALA A 150 -14.65 23.50 23.94
C ALA A 150 -15.72 22.69 24.68
N GLY A 151 -15.34 21.61 25.36
CA GLY A 151 -16.22 20.66 26.01
C GLY A 151 -16.86 19.68 25.02
N LEU A 152 -16.16 19.31 23.93
CA LEU A 152 -16.53 18.11 23.18
C LEU A 152 -16.13 16.86 24.00
N PRO A 153 -16.92 15.78 23.95
CA PRO A 153 -16.55 14.52 24.59
C PRO A 153 -15.25 13.95 24.01
N LEU A 154 -14.51 13.17 24.79
CA LEU A 154 -13.24 12.56 24.36
C LEU A 154 -13.42 11.60 23.18
N ALA A 155 -14.53 10.87 23.11
CA ALA A 155 -14.75 9.85 22.09
C ALA A 155 -14.78 10.37 20.63
N PRO A 156 -15.58 11.40 20.29
CA PRO A 156 -15.53 12.01 18.95
C PRO A 156 -14.17 12.63 18.63
N VAL A 157 -13.48 13.18 19.62
CA VAL A 157 -12.15 13.75 19.43
C VAL A 157 -11.14 12.66 19.08
N MET A 158 -11.14 11.52 19.79
CA MET A 158 -10.27 10.38 19.48
C MET A 158 -10.57 9.81 18.09
N SER A 159 -11.85 9.69 17.72
CA SER A 159 -12.27 9.28 16.38
C SER A 159 -11.71 10.21 15.29
N LEU A 160 -11.92 11.52 15.44
CA LEU A 160 -11.39 12.55 14.52
C LEU A 160 -9.87 12.45 14.39
N MET A 161 -9.16 12.38 15.52
CA MET A 161 -7.70 12.35 15.58
C MET A 161 -7.12 11.14 14.86
N VAL A 162 -7.66 9.95 15.12
CA VAL A 162 -7.13 8.72 14.54
C VAL A 162 -7.42 8.66 13.04
N THR A 163 -8.64 9.00 12.60
CA THR A 163 -8.96 8.99 11.16
C THR A 163 -8.13 10.00 10.37
N SER A 164 -7.96 11.21 10.89
CA SER A 164 -7.17 12.27 10.22
C SER A 164 -5.65 12.03 10.24
N ALA A 165 -5.15 11.19 11.14
CA ALA A 165 -3.75 10.73 11.13
C ALA A 165 -3.49 9.59 10.12
N LEU A 166 -4.54 8.94 9.63
CA LEU A 166 -4.48 7.81 8.70
C LEU A 166 -4.72 8.23 7.25
N LEU A 167 -5.65 9.16 7.07
CA LEU A 167 -6.14 9.57 5.77
C LEU A 167 -6.40 11.07 5.72
N SER A 168 -5.93 11.68 4.66
CA SER A 168 -6.24 13.06 4.27
C SER A 168 -6.38 13.13 2.75
N PRO A 169 -6.86 14.24 2.17
CA PRO A 169 -6.96 14.40 0.72
C PRO A 169 -5.63 14.18 0.00
N SER A 170 -4.51 14.62 0.60
CA SER A 170 -3.17 14.40 0.04
C SER A 170 -2.78 12.93 0.05
N THR A 171 -3.01 12.25 1.16
CA THR A 171 -2.62 10.84 1.31
C THR A 171 -3.48 9.92 0.47
N TYR A 172 -4.76 10.28 0.27
CA TYR A 172 -5.66 9.59 -0.65
C TYR A 172 -5.12 9.62 -2.08
N LEU A 173 -4.70 10.80 -2.57
CA LEU A 173 -4.17 10.96 -3.92
C LEU A 173 -2.84 10.21 -4.13
N ILE A 174 -1.94 10.24 -3.15
CA ILE A 174 -0.67 9.51 -3.22
C ILE A 174 -0.93 7.99 -3.23
N THR A 175 -1.80 7.50 -2.35
CA THR A 175 -2.16 6.07 -2.32
C THR A 175 -2.76 5.62 -3.66
N LEU A 176 -3.58 6.47 -4.28
CA LEU A 176 -4.20 6.20 -5.57
C LEU A 176 -3.17 6.10 -6.70
N ASN A 177 -2.15 6.97 -6.68
CA ASN A 177 -1.09 6.97 -7.67
C ASN A 177 -0.11 5.81 -7.48
N ASP A 178 0.30 5.54 -6.25
CA ASP A 178 1.39 4.62 -5.95
C ASP A 178 0.94 3.16 -5.84
N LEU A 179 -0.25 2.92 -5.27
CA LEU A 179 -0.77 1.59 -4.96
C LEU A 179 -2.03 1.23 -5.76
N GLY A 180 -2.65 2.22 -6.39
CA GLY A 180 -3.85 2.05 -7.21
C GLY A 180 -5.18 2.23 -6.45
N PRO A 181 -6.29 2.18 -7.19
CA PRO A 181 -7.63 2.42 -6.66
C PRO A 181 -8.09 1.40 -5.61
N GLU A 182 -7.69 0.14 -5.75
CA GLU A 182 -8.05 -0.93 -4.83
C GLU A 182 -7.51 -0.66 -3.41
N TRP A 183 -6.20 -0.44 -3.30
CA TRP A 183 -5.54 -0.09 -2.04
C TRP A 183 -6.05 1.22 -1.45
N THR A 184 -6.43 2.17 -2.30
CA THR A 184 -7.01 3.44 -1.85
C THR A 184 -8.35 3.24 -1.16
N VAL A 185 -9.22 2.40 -1.71
CA VAL A 185 -10.51 2.06 -1.09
C VAL A 185 -10.28 1.28 0.21
N ILE A 186 -9.39 0.29 0.20
CA ILE A 186 -9.02 -0.49 1.40
C ILE A 186 -8.56 0.42 2.52
N ARG A 187 -7.61 1.33 2.24
CA ARG A 187 -7.09 2.30 3.21
C ARG A 187 -8.20 3.21 3.73
N THR A 188 -9.10 3.67 2.85
CA THR A 188 -10.19 4.58 3.21
C THR A 188 -11.18 3.93 4.16
N ILE A 189 -11.63 2.71 3.85
CA ILE A 189 -12.54 1.93 4.70
C ILE A 189 -11.86 1.63 6.04
N SER A 190 -10.58 1.26 6.01
CA SER A 190 -9.81 0.95 7.22
C SER A 190 -9.63 2.17 8.12
N ALA A 191 -9.38 3.36 7.56
CA ALA A 191 -9.29 4.61 8.31
C ALA A 191 -10.62 5.00 8.98
N LEU A 192 -11.76 4.75 8.31
CA LEU A 192 -13.09 4.92 8.92
C LEU A 192 -13.35 3.91 10.03
N ALA A 193 -13.10 2.63 9.76
CA ALA A 193 -13.25 1.57 10.74
C ALA A 193 -12.42 1.84 11.99
N MET A 194 -11.20 2.35 11.81
CA MET A 194 -10.30 2.72 12.89
C MET A 194 -10.81 3.92 13.68
N GLY A 195 -11.38 4.93 13.01
CA GLY A 195 -12.06 6.05 13.68
C GLY A 195 -13.24 5.63 14.53
N PHE A 196 -14.10 4.76 13.98
CA PHE A 196 -15.25 4.20 14.69
C PHE A 196 -14.81 3.35 15.88
N PHE A 197 -13.79 2.51 15.70
CA PHE A 197 -13.19 1.71 16.76
C PHE A 197 -12.65 2.61 17.87
N ALA A 198 -11.84 3.62 17.52
CA ALA A 198 -11.24 4.53 18.48
C ALA A 198 -12.28 5.32 19.28
N GLY A 199 -13.28 5.90 18.60
CA GLY A 199 -14.36 6.60 19.26
C GLY A 199 -15.25 5.68 20.09
N GLY A 200 -15.57 4.48 19.59
CA GLY A 200 -16.41 3.49 20.26
C GLY A 200 -15.78 2.95 21.55
N VAL A 201 -14.52 2.53 21.49
CA VAL A 201 -13.76 2.07 22.67
C VAL A 201 -13.64 3.18 23.70
N THR A 202 -13.32 4.40 23.26
CA THR A 202 -13.24 5.57 24.14
C THR A 202 -14.60 5.88 24.78
N HIS A 203 -15.70 5.78 24.03
CA HIS A 203 -17.05 6.01 24.54
C HIS A 203 -17.42 4.97 25.60
N PHE A 204 -17.10 3.70 25.33
CA PHE A 204 -17.34 2.59 26.23
C PHE A 204 -16.57 2.72 27.55
N LEU A 205 -15.29 3.09 27.49
CA LEU A 205 -14.46 3.30 28.69
C LEU A 205 -14.91 4.52 29.50
N CYS A 206 -15.30 5.61 28.84
CA CYS A 206 -15.91 6.76 29.51
C CYS A 206 -17.18 6.38 30.29
N LYS A 207 -18.00 5.44 29.79
CA LYS A 207 -19.19 4.95 30.50
C LYS A 207 -18.85 4.10 31.74
N ARG A 208 -17.70 3.41 31.74
CA ARG A 208 -17.23 2.56 32.85
C ARG A 208 -16.41 3.32 33.90
N GLY A 209 -16.46 4.65 33.91
CA GLY A 209 -15.80 5.47 34.92
C GLY A 209 -14.38 5.93 34.57
N PHE A 210 -13.99 5.88 33.28
CA PHE A 210 -12.81 6.64 32.85
C PHE A 210 -13.07 8.13 33.03
N ASP A 211 -12.46 8.70 34.06
CA ASP A 211 -12.73 10.06 34.53
C ASP A 211 -12.43 11.10 33.44
N LYS A 212 -13.39 12.00 33.23
CA LYS A 212 -13.28 13.14 32.30
C LYS A 212 -12.50 14.31 32.92
N GLY A 213 -12.33 14.29 34.24
CA GLY A 213 -11.61 15.30 35.01
C GLY A 213 -10.10 15.25 34.79
N GLY A 214 -9.52 16.36 34.34
CA GLY A 214 -8.07 16.53 34.26
C GLY A 214 -7.39 15.60 33.24
N LEU A 215 -7.88 15.57 32.00
CA LEU A 215 -7.27 14.87 30.86
C LEU A 215 -5.84 15.36 30.56
N PHE A 216 -5.59 16.65 30.82
CA PHE A 216 -4.34 17.34 30.52
C PHE A 216 -3.40 17.35 31.72
N ILE A 217 -2.10 17.39 31.44
CA ILE A 217 -1.10 17.70 32.47
C ILE A 217 -1.25 19.19 32.83
N GLU A 218 -1.32 19.50 34.12
CA GLU A 218 -1.44 20.87 34.62
C GLU A 218 -0.27 21.73 34.12
N GLY A 219 -0.58 22.86 33.48
CA GLY A 219 0.41 23.79 32.91
C GLY A 219 1.11 23.30 31.63
N ALA A 220 0.93 22.04 31.20
CA ALA A 220 1.49 21.55 29.94
C ALA A 220 0.74 22.05 28.71
N VAL A 221 -0.52 22.41 28.94
CA VAL A 221 -1.38 23.02 27.95
C VAL A 221 -1.63 24.44 28.41
N VAL A 222 -0.92 25.39 27.80
CA VAL A 222 -1.45 26.78 27.75
C VAL A 222 -2.84 26.62 27.13
N PRO A 223 -3.94 27.05 27.76
CA PRO A 223 -5.29 26.56 27.42
C PRO A 223 -5.69 26.92 25.98
N GLY A 224 -5.27 26.10 25.01
CA GLY A 224 -5.17 26.44 23.60
C GLY A 224 -4.47 27.78 23.30
N ASP A 225 -4.34 28.06 22.02
CA ASP A 225 -3.89 29.36 21.58
C ASP A 225 -5.09 30.32 21.66
N PHE A 226 -5.20 31.08 22.74
CA PHE A 226 -6.26 32.07 22.92
C PHE A 226 -6.27 33.16 21.83
N HIS A 227 -5.23 33.21 21.00
CA HIS A 227 -5.18 34.06 19.81
C HIS A 227 -5.85 33.42 18.58
N ASP A 228 -6.30 32.17 18.65
CA ASP A 228 -7.07 31.56 17.58
C ASP A 228 -8.49 32.17 17.56
N GLU A 229 -8.86 32.83 16.46
CA GLU A 229 -10.22 33.38 16.29
C GLU A 229 -11.30 32.29 16.30
N ASP A 230 -10.88 31.05 16.00
CA ASP A 230 -11.73 29.87 16.01
C ASP A 230 -11.76 29.20 17.41
N TYR A 231 -11.18 29.86 18.43
CA TYR A 231 -11.28 29.39 19.80
C TYR A 231 -12.77 29.30 20.20
N PRO A 232 -13.22 28.11 20.65
CA PRO A 232 -14.63 27.80 20.81
C PRO A 232 -15.29 28.53 21.97
N ILE A 233 -14.51 29.02 22.94
CA ILE A 233 -14.99 29.72 24.12
C ILE A 233 -14.72 31.23 23.98
N GLU A 234 -15.78 32.01 23.81
CA GLU A 234 -15.70 33.43 23.48
C GLU A 234 -15.02 34.29 24.57
N HIS A 235 -15.18 33.97 25.86
CA HIS A 235 -14.61 34.73 26.98
C HIS A 235 -13.12 34.45 27.25
N LEU A 236 -12.57 33.40 26.66
CA LEU A 236 -11.15 33.04 26.77
C LEU A 236 -10.34 33.58 25.58
N ARG A 237 -10.98 34.20 24.57
CA ARG A 237 -10.29 34.79 23.42
C ARG A 237 -9.41 35.96 23.90
N CYS A 238 -8.12 35.88 23.60
CA CYS A 238 -7.23 36.99 23.83
C CYS A 238 -7.33 38.00 22.69
N ASN A 239 -7.55 39.28 23.02
CA ASN A 239 -7.49 40.38 22.07
C ASN A 239 -6.04 40.82 21.75
N CYS A 240 -5.02 40.04 22.11
CA CYS A 240 -3.61 40.46 22.07
C CYS A 240 -2.93 40.44 20.68
N ARG A 241 -3.67 40.24 19.57
CA ARG A 241 -3.24 40.59 18.18
C ARG A 241 -1.84 40.10 17.72
N GLU A 242 -1.28 39.06 18.34
CA GLU A 242 0.07 38.57 18.00
C GLU A 242 0.15 37.82 16.66
N LYS A 243 -0.95 37.19 16.22
CA LYS A 243 -0.99 36.41 14.97
C LYS A 243 -1.13 37.29 13.72
N PHE A 244 -0.39 36.94 12.68
CA PHE A 244 -0.37 37.68 11.41
C PHE A 244 -1.76 37.67 10.74
N GLY A 245 -2.46 36.54 10.73
CA GLY A 245 -3.82 36.45 10.19
C GLY A 245 -4.80 37.43 10.84
N ASN A 246 -4.76 37.56 12.18
CA ASN A 246 -5.67 38.44 12.91
C ASN A 246 -5.32 39.93 12.74
N ARG A 247 -4.03 40.26 12.62
CA ARG A 247 -3.61 41.64 12.29
C ARG A 247 -4.15 42.08 10.93
N VAL A 248 -4.16 41.18 9.95
CA VAL A 248 -4.72 41.44 8.61
C VAL A 248 -6.24 41.51 8.66
N ALA A 249 -6.91 40.63 9.41
CA ALA A 249 -8.37 40.62 9.54
C ALA A 249 -8.97 41.90 10.15
N ILE A 250 -8.25 42.54 11.08
CA ILE A 250 -8.70 43.79 11.70
C ILE A 250 -8.44 45.00 10.78
N ARG A 251 -7.35 44.98 10.00
CA ARG A 251 -6.97 46.10 9.11
C ARG A 251 -7.61 46.04 7.73
N THR A 252 -8.24 44.92 7.35
CA THR A 252 -8.76 44.71 6.00
C THR A 252 -10.06 43.93 6.05
N ASN A 253 -11.08 44.42 5.33
CA ASN A 253 -12.38 43.76 5.20
C ASN A 253 -12.42 42.73 4.05
N SER A 254 -11.35 42.65 3.25
CA SER A 254 -11.23 41.68 2.16
C SER A 254 -10.93 40.28 2.69
N LYS A 255 -11.89 39.36 2.52
CA LYS A 255 -11.76 37.94 2.89
C LYS A 255 -10.58 37.25 2.20
N PHE A 256 -10.18 37.70 1.01
CA PHE A 256 -9.06 37.12 0.27
C PHE A 256 -7.71 37.37 0.94
N LEU A 257 -7.46 38.59 1.45
CA LEU A 257 -6.23 38.90 2.17
C LEU A 257 -6.16 38.18 3.52
N ILE A 258 -7.30 38.04 4.20
CA ILE A 258 -7.40 37.25 5.44
C ILE A 258 -7.06 35.80 5.16
N PHE A 259 -7.62 35.24 4.08
CA PHE A 259 -7.32 33.90 3.60
C PHE A 259 -5.82 33.69 3.36
N LEU A 260 -5.19 34.56 2.56
CA LEU A 260 -3.77 34.43 2.23
C LEU A 260 -2.88 34.56 3.48
N ALA A 261 -3.23 35.45 4.40
CA ALA A 261 -2.52 35.61 5.67
C ALA A 261 -2.64 34.37 6.56
N LYS A 262 -3.83 33.78 6.68
CA LYS A 262 -4.06 32.54 7.45
C LYS A 262 -3.38 31.32 6.80
N THR A 263 -3.35 31.24 5.47
CA THR A 263 -2.62 30.22 4.70
C THR A 263 -1.12 30.33 4.96
N ALA A 264 -0.53 31.52 4.85
CA ALA A 264 0.91 31.72 5.08
C ALA A 264 1.35 31.38 6.52
N GLU A 265 0.52 31.72 7.51
CA GLU A 265 0.78 31.36 8.91
C GLU A 265 0.82 29.84 9.11
N MET A 266 -0.11 29.12 8.48
CA MET A 266 -0.15 27.65 8.50
C MET A 266 1.01 27.02 7.76
N SER A 267 1.45 27.60 6.64
CA SER A 267 2.64 27.12 5.92
C SER A 267 3.87 27.06 6.82
N TRP A 268 4.10 28.06 7.66
CA TRP A 268 5.26 28.07 8.55
C TRP A 268 5.13 27.07 9.70
N VAL A 269 3.96 27.03 10.35
CA VAL A 269 3.74 26.16 11.51
C VAL A 269 3.78 24.69 11.13
N VAL A 270 3.12 24.31 10.03
CA VAL A 270 3.03 22.91 9.57
C VAL A 270 4.27 22.52 8.75
N GLY A 271 4.76 23.42 7.89
CA GLY A 271 5.87 23.14 6.97
C GLY A 271 7.16 22.76 7.67
N LYS A 272 7.49 23.38 8.82
CA LYS A 272 8.69 23.01 9.59
C LYS A 272 8.66 21.57 10.11
N TYR A 273 7.47 21.05 10.48
CA TYR A 273 7.34 19.68 10.96
C TYR A 273 7.31 18.68 9.81
N ILE A 274 6.72 19.06 8.67
CA ILE A 274 6.79 18.26 7.44
C ILE A 274 8.24 18.13 6.98
N LEU A 275 9.02 19.21 7.00
CA LEU A 275 10.43 19.18 6.62
C LEU A 275 11.23 18.20 7.49
N VAL A 276 11.03 18.25 8.81
CA VAL A 276 11.64 17.30 9.75
C VAL A 276 11.13 15.87 9.47
N GLY A 277 9.86 15.73 9.13
CA GLY A 277 9.25 14.44 8.83
C GLY A 277 9.81 13.78 7.58
N VAL A 278 9.91 14.52 6.48
CA VAL A 278 10.54 14.10 5.21
C VAL A 278 12.01 13.78 5.44
N PHE A 279 12.73 14.61 6.20
CA PHE A 279 14.13 14.36 6.51
C PHE A 279 14.35 13.02 7.26
N ILE A 280 13.51 12.74 8.26
CA ILE A 280 13.60 11.47 8.99
C ILE A 280 13.10 10.30 8.11
N GLY A 281 12.07 10.51 7.30
CA GLY A 281 11.56 9.53 6.34
C GLY A 281 12.64 9.03 5.39
N ALA A 282 13.35 9.94 4.73
CA ALA A 282 14.47 9.63 3.84
C ALA A 282 15.62 8.89 4.53
N ILE A 283 15.93 9.23 5.80
CA ILE A 283 16.92 8.49 6.60
C ILE A 283 16.44 7.05 6.82
N VAL A 284 15.20 6.86 7.25
CA VAL A 284 14.64 5.52 7.51
C VAL A 284 14.63 4.69 6.23
N GLU A 285 14.18 5.26 5.10
CA GLU A 285 14.14 4.56 3.82
C GLU A 285 15.53 4.14 3.35
N ARG A 286 16.53 5.02 3.47
CA ARG A 286 17.92 4.74 3.08
C ARG A 286 18.56 3.63 3.91
N TYR A 287 18.29 3.61 5.22
CA TYR A 287 18.93 2.68 6.15
C TYR A 287 18.08 1.46 6.51
N MET A 288 16.92 1.27 5.87
CA MET A 288 16.08 0.11 6.09
C MET A 288 16.63 -1.11 5.32
N PRO A 289 17.09 -2.17 5.99
CA PRO A 289 17.66 -3.34 5.31
C PRO A 289 16.60 -4.08 4.50
N SER A 290 16.94 -4.48 3.27
CA SER A 290 16.05 -5.30 2.42
C SER A 290 15.68 -6.63 3.08
N ASP A 291 16.58 -7.24 3.86
CA ASP A 291 16.31 -8.47 4.61
C ASP A 291 15.15 -8.32 5.61
N TRP A 292 15.00 -7.13 6.21
CA TRP A 292 13.87 -6.84 7.10
C TRP A 292 12.57 -6.79 6.30
N MET A 293 12.59 -6.22 5.09
CA MET A 293 11.42 -6.20 4.21
C MET A 293 10.95 -7.62 3.88
N PHE A 294 11.85 -8.53 3.51
CA PHE A 294 11.49 -9.91 3.19
C PHE A 294 11.02 -10.71 4.41
N GLN A 295 11.68 -10.56 5.57
CA GLN A 295 11.31 -11.30 6.77
C GLN A 295 9.97 -10.87 7.38
N PHE A 296 9.66 -9.57 7.33
CA PHE A 296 8.41 -9.04 7.87
C PHE A 296 7.28 -9.07 6.85
N PHE A 297 7.49 -8.68 5.59
CA PHE A 297 6.38 -8.60 4.62
C PHE A 297 6.20 -9.87 3.77
N GLY A 298 7.17 -10.78 3.77
CA GLY A 298 7.11 -12.05 3.02
C GLY A 298 6.63 -13.27 3.82
N ARG A 299 6.51 -13.18 5.15
CA ARG A 299 5.99 -14.28 6.00
C ARG A 299 4.46 -14.30 6.01
N GLN A 300 3.86 -15.48 5.79
CA GLN A 300 2.41 -15.68 5.81
C GLN A 300 1.87 -16.19 7.16
N ASP A 301 2.50 -15.80 8.28
CA ASP A 301 2.05 -16.21 9.62
C ASP A 301 0.97 -15.27 10.17
N PRO A 302 -0.10 -15.77 10.83
CA PRO A 302 -1.11 -14.92 11.46
C PRO A 302 -0.54 -13.94 12.51
N LEU A 303 0.56 -14.32 13.17
CA LEU A 303 1.27 -13.48 14.13
C LEU A 303 2.09 -12.36 13.47
N ASN A 304 2.33 -12.44 12.16
CA ASN A 304 3.12 -11.46 11.44
C ASN A 304 2.49 -10.06 11.49
N ILE A 305 1.16 -9.97 11.45
CA ILE A 305 0.40 -8.73 11.63
C ILE A 305 0.75 -8.05 12.98
N VAL A 306 0.86 -8.85 14.04
CA VAL A 306 1.20 -8.34 15.38
C VAL A 306 2.65 -7.83 15.39
N TRP A 307 3.59 -8.61 14.85
CA TRP A 307 4.99 -8.22 14.77
C TRP A 307 5.20 -6.94 13.96
N ILE A 308 4.55 -6.81 12.81
CA ILE A 308 4.61 -5.60 11.99
C ILE A 308 3.97 -4.41 12.71
N THR A 309 2.83 -4.62 13.36
CA THR A 309 2.19 -3.55 14.13
C THR A 309 3.14 -3.03 15.21
N LEU A 310 3.79 -3.92 15.96
CA LEU A 310 4.78 -3.54 16.98
C LEU A 310 6.04 -2.90 16.38
N ALA A 311 6.53 -3.41 15.26
CA ALA A 311 7.67 -2.86 14.55
C ALA A 311 7.37 -1.47 13.96
N SER A 312 6.11 -1.20 13.61
CA SER A 312 5.68 0.11 13.09
C SER A 312 5.72 1.24 14.14
N VAL A 313 5.76 0.90 15.43
CA VAL A 313 5.83 1.88 16.53
C VAL A 313 7.15 2.67 16.53
N PRO A 314 8.34 2.03 16.51
CA PRO A 314 9.60 2.75 16.37
C PRO A 314 9.82 3.28 14.96
N MET A 315 9.18 2.70 13.93
CA MET A 315 9.33 3.20 12.57
C MET A 315 8.65 4.56 12.45
N PHE A 316 9.47 5.56 12.15
CA PHE A 316 9.02 6.93 11.95
C PHE A 316 8.28 7.03 10.61
N LEU A 317 7.03 6.59 10.58
CA LEU A 317 6.25 6.54 9.35
C LEU A 317 5.25 7.68 9.33
N HIS A 318 5.43 8.57 8.35
CA HIS A 318 4.44 9.58 8.07
C HIS A 318 3.31 8.96 7.22
N GLN A 319 2.09 9.48 7.35
CA GLN A 319 0.96 8.95 6.57
C GLN A 319 1.21 8.97 5.06
N LEU A 320 1.98 9.96 4.56
CA LEU A 320 2.34 10.12 3.15
C LEU A 320 3.38 9.08 2.73
N SER A 321 4.46 8.90 3.51
CA SER A 321 5.55 7.98 3.17
C SER A 321 5.14 6.51 3.26
N ALA A 322 4.15 6.17 4.10
CA ALA A 322 3.67 4.80 4.21
C ALA A 322 3.17 4.20 2.87
N SER A 323 2.59 5.01 1.98
CA SER A 323 2.15 4.54 0.66
C SER A 323 3.31 4.28 -0.29
N SER A 324 4.26 5.21 -0.35
CA SER A 324 5.41 5.15 -1.26
C SER A 324 6.41 4.08 -0.83
N ILE A 325 6.62 3.92 0.48
CA ILE A 325 7.40 2.80 1.02
C ILE A 325 6.74 1.47 0.65
N LEU A 326 5.42 1.36 0.79
CA LEU A 326 4.72 0.12 0.45
C LEU A 326 4.74 -0.18 -1.05
N SER A 327 4.67 0.82 -1.92
CA SER A 327 4.79 0.61 -3.37
C SER A 327 6.19 0.15 -3.76
N HIS A 328 7.23 0.70 -3.11
CA HIS A 328 8.60 0.23 -3.27
C HIS A 328 8.76 -1.22 -2.76
N ILE A 329 8.25 -1.54 -1.56
CA ILE A 329 8.23 -2.90 -1.01
C ILE A 329 7.53 -3.85 -2.00
N LYS A 330 6.35 -3.48 -2.51
CA LYS A 330 5.60 -4.27 -3.49
C LYS A 330 6.39 -4.50 -4.78
N SER A 331 7.09 -3.48 -5.27
CA SER A 331 7.98 -3.56 -6.44
C SER A 331 9.14 -4.53 -6.17
N SER A 332 9.83 -4.36 -5.06
CA SER A 332 11.03 -5.11 -4.67
C SER A 332 10.74 -6.57 -4.28
N LEU A 333 9.55 -6.86 -3.77
CA LEU A 333 9.06 -8.22 -3.52
C LEU A 333 8.39 -8.86 -4.74
N HIS A 334 8.66 -8.36 -5.96
CA HIS A 334 8.12 -8.94 -7.18
C HIS A 334 6.58 -9.06 -7.15
N GLY A 335 5.90 -8.09 -6.53
CA GLY A 335 4.45 -8.04 -6.39
C GLY A 335 3.87 -8.84 -5.22
N THR A 336 4.66 -9.66 -4.51
CA THR A 336 4.18 -10.48 -3.39
C THR A 336 4.24 -9.72 -2.07
N LEU A 337 3.08 -9.29 -1.58
CA LEU A 337 2.97 -8.52 -0.35
C LEU A 337 1.83 -9.12 0.47
N ASP A 338 2.10 -9.55 1.71
CA ASP A 338 1.02 -9.98 2.60
C ASP A 338 0.09 -8.77 2.88
N GLY A 339 -1.17 -8.90 2.49
CA GLY A 339 -2.12 -7.79 2.50
C GLY A 339 -2.42 -7.28 3.90
N GLY A 340 -2.55 -8.19 4.86
CA GLY A 340 -2.75 -7.88 6.28
C GLY A 340 -1.55 -7.17 6.90
N ALA A 341 -0.34 -7.68 6.66
CA ALA A 341 0.93 -7.06 7.02
C ALA A 341 1.05 -5.62 6.47
N ALA A 342 0.79 -5.46 5.18
CA ALA A 342 0.80 -4.18 4.50
C ALA A 342 -0.21 -3.19 5.10
N LEU A 343 -1.43 -3.65 5.36
CA LEU A 343 -2.45 -2.81 5.97
C LEU A 343 -2.11 -2.46 7.43
N ALA A 344 -1.55 -3.39 8.19
CA ALA A 344 -1.06 -3.16 9.55
C ALA A 344 0.04 -2.10 9.57
N PHE A 345 0.96 -2.13 8.60
CA PHE A 345 1.98 -1.13 8.41
C PHE A 345 1.40 0.25 8.05
N MET A 346 0.45 0.30 7.10
CA MET A 346 -0.21 1.53 6.66
C MET A 346 -1.06 2.21 7.73
N ILE A 347 -1.60 1.43 8.67
CA ILE A 347 -2.42 1.95 9.77
C ILE A 347 -1.55 2.24 11.00
N GLY A 348 -0.77 1.24 11.44
CA GLY A 348 0.04 1.30 12.65
C GLY A 348 1.04 2.46 12.59
N GLY A 349 1.85 2.49 11.53
CA GLY A 349 2.95 3.47 11.40
C GLY A 349 2.53 4.92 11.60
N PRO A 350 1.58 5.45 10.80
CA PRO A 350 1.18 6.85 10.91
C PRO A 350 0.57 7.24 12.26
N VAL A 351 -0.17 6.32 12.89
CA VAL A 351 -0.89 6.58 14.13
C VAL A 351 0.04 6.48 15.33
N THR A 352 1.06 5.63 15.29
CA THR A 352 2.06 5.47 16.37
C THR A 352 3.34 6.27 16.18
N ALA A 353 3.38 7.15 15.17
CA ALA A 353 4.58 7.93 14.85
C ALA A 353 5.13 8.71 16.07
N ILE A 354 6.45 8.66 16.24
CA ILE A 354 7.17 9.26 17.38
C ILE A 354 6.79 10.73 17.65
N PRO A 355 6.68 11.65 16.66
CA PRO A 355 6.31 13.03 16.93
C PRO A 355 4.92 13.16 17.55
N THR A 356 3.98 12.36 17.04
CA THR A 356 2.61 12.27 17.55
C THR A 356 2.64 11.78 19.00
N MET A 357 3.45 10.75 19.30
CA MET A 357 3.58 10.19 20.65
C MET A 357 4.22 11.14 21.64
N VAL A 358 5.31 11.80 21.25
CA VAL A 358 5.99 12.82 22.08
C VAL A 358 5.04 13.96 22.37
N LEU A 359 4.34 14.48 21.35
CA LEU A 359 3.36 15.55 21.54
C LEU A 359 2.24 15.11 22.49
N PHE A 360 1.69 13.92 22.29
CA PHE A 360 0.64 13.37 23.13
C PHE A 360 1.10 13.22 24.59
N TRP A 361 2.30 12.67 24.81
CA TRP A 361 2.90 12.49 26.13
C TRP A 361 3.15 13.82 26.86
N THR A 362 3.49 14.88 26.11
CA THR A 362 3.69 16.21 26.70
C THR A 362 2.39 16.90 27.10
N ILE A 363 1.28 16.62 26.43
CA ILE A 363 0.00 17.34 26.59
C ILE A 363 -0.94 16.61 27.55
N PHE A 364 -1.09 15.30 27.36
CA PHE A 364 -2.07 14.48 28.05
C PHE A 364 -1.46 13.70 29.21
N LYS A 365 -2.25 13.43 30.25
CA LYS A 365 -1.79 12.53 31.33
C LYS A 365 -1.50 11.14 30.78
N LYS A 366 -0.56 10.43 31.42
CA LYS A 366 -0.13 9.07 31.05
C LYS A 366 -1.30 8.09 30.80
N ARG A 367 -2.41 8.24 31.55
CA ARG A 367 -3.62 7.40 31.39
C ARG A 367 -4.26 7.54 30.00
N VAL A 368 -4.36 8.76 29.48
CA VAL A 368 -4.93 9.03 28.15
C VAL A 368 -3.95 8.57 27.06
N PHE A 369 -2.65 8.72 27.29
CA PHE A 369 -1.62 8.22 26.38
C PHE A 369 -1.68 6.70 26.23
N VAL A 370 -1.77 5.98 27.35
CA VAL A 370 -1.90 4.51 27.33
C VAL A 370 -3.19 4.09 26.63
N LEU A 371 -4.30 4.81 26.86
CA LEU A 371 -5.55 4.58 26.15
C LEU A 371 -5.38 4.75 24.64
N TYR A 372 -4.75 5.85 24.21
CA TYR A 372 -4.48 6.10 22.80
C TYR A 372 -3.65 4.96 22.20
N MET A 373 -2.53 4.58 22.81
CA MET A 373 -1.69 3.48 22.33
C MET A 373 -2.43 2.14 22.27
N PHE A 374 -3.21 1.81 23.30
CA PHE A 374 -4.01 0.59 23.32
C PHE A 374 -5.02 0.55 22.17
N VAL A 375 -5.74 1.64 21.95
CA VAL A 375 -6.69 1.77 20.84
C VAL A 375 -5.99 1.66 19.50
N CYS A 376 -4.84 2.32 19.33
CA CYS A 376 -4.12 2.38 18.06
C CYS A 376 -3.51 1.02 17.69
N LEU A 377 -2.83 0.36 18.62
CA LEU A 377 -2.26 -0.97 18.41
C LEU A 377 -3.35 -2.03 18.27
N GLY A 378 -4.30 -2.06 19.21
CA GLY A 378 -5.39 -3.03 19.19
C GLY A 378 -6.26 -2.90 17.95
N GLY A 379 -6.62 -1.68 17.57
CA GLY A 379 -7.42 -1.44 16.38
C GLY A 379 -6.67 -1.78 15.09
N THR A 380 -5.37 -1.50 15.01
CA THR A 380 -4.54 -1.90 13.86
C THR A 380 -4.54 -3.43 13.69
N ILE A 381 -4.26 -4.17 14.78
CA ILE A 381 -4.25 -5.64 14.75
C ILE A 381 -5.62 -6.19 14.35
N ILE A 382 -6.70 -5.68 14.94
CA ILE A 382 -8.07 -6.14 14.67
C ILE A 382 -8.44 -5.87 13.20
N ILE A 383 -8.21 -4.66 12.70
CA ILE A 383 -8.60 -4.28 11.33
C ILE A 383 -7.75 -5.02 10.31
N ALA A 384 -6.43 -5.11 10.52
CA ALA A 384 -5.54 -5.83 9.62
C ALA A 384 -5.84 -7.34 9.60
N SER A 385 -6.12 -7.95 10.75
CA SER A 385 -6.49 -9.37 10.83
C SER A 385 -7.87 -9.63 10.22
N ALA A 386 -8.83 -8.73 10.46
CA ALA A 386 -10.15 -8.81 9.84
C ALA A 386 -10.05 -8.66 8.31
N PHE A 387 -9.19 -7.76 7.83
CA PHE A 387 -8.91 -7.61 6.40
C PHE A 387 -8.28 -8.88 5.82
N GLN A 388 -7.24 -9.42 6.47
CA GLN A 388 -6.62 -10.67 6.04
C GLN A 388 -7.67 -11.78 5.95
N TRP A 389 -8.51 -11.95 6.96
CA TRP A 389 -9.51 -13.01 7.01
C TRP A 389 -10.65 -12.83 5.99
N LEU A 390 -11.08 -11.59 5.73
CA LEU A 390 -12.25 -11.29 4.90
C LEU A 390 -11.90 -11.11 3.41
N VAL A 391 -10.67 -10.70 3.09
CA VAL A 391 -10.23 -10.34 1.73
C VAL A 391 -9.24 -11.35 1.15
N PHE A 392 -8.27 -11.83 1.94
CA PHE A 392 -7.21 -12.71 1.45
C PHE A 392 -7.47 -14.16 1.89
N VAL A 393 -7.88 -15.01 0.95
CA VAL A 393 -7.82 -16.46 1.17
C VAL A 393 -6.34 -16.85 1.30
N PRO A 394 -5.91 -17.52 2.37
CA PRO A 394 -4.51 -17.95 2.52
C PRO A 394 -4.05 -18.69 1.27
N GLY A 395 -2.94 -18.24 0.67
CA GLY A 395 -2.34 -18.84 -0.52
C GLY A 395 -2.84 -18.33 -1.89
N VAL A 396 -3.73 -17.34 -1.97
CA VAL A 396 -4.19 -16.81 -3.28
C VAL A 396 -3.63 -15.41 -3.54
N ASP A 397 -2.91 -15.22 -4.66
CA ASP A 397 -2.47 -13.90 -5.11
C ASP A 397 -3.63 -13.15 -5.79
N THR A 398 -4.51 -12.55 -4.99
CA THR A 398 -5.71 -11.85 -5.47
C THR A 398 -5.40 -10.60 -6.30
N GLY A 399 -4.15 -10.13 -6.33
CA GLY A 399 -3.68 -9.02 -7.16
C GLY A 399 -3.20 -9.44 -8.56
N ASN A 400 -3.16 -10.75 -8.83
CA ASN A 400 -2.69 -11.26 -10.11
C ASN A 400 -3.72 -11.05 -11.21
N GLN A 401 -3.28 -10.51 -12.36
CA GLN A 401 -4.14 -10.25 -13.51
C GLN A 401 -4.82 -11.52 -14.07
N LEU A 402 -4.25 -12.70 -13.82
CA LEU A 402 -4.86 -13.99 -14.14
C LEU A 402 -6.28 -14.14 -13.56
N PHE A 403 -6.55 -13.54 -12.40
CA PHE A 403 -7.81 -13.68 -11.68
C PHE A 403 -8.73 -12.47 -11.79
N ARG A 404 -8.45 -11.56 -12.73
CA ARG A 404 -9.30 -10.38 -12.95
C ARG A 404 -10.73 -10.79 -13.26
N ASN A 405 -11.67 -10.37 -12.41
CA ASN A 405 -13.09 -10.70 -12.50
C ASN A 405 -13.40 -12.22 -12.45
N VAL A 406 -12.53 -13.01 -11.81
CA VAL A 406 -12.72 -14.43 -11.54
C VAL A 406 -12.97 -14.60 -10.04
N SER A 407 -14.14 -15.12 -9.66
CA SER A 407 -14.49 -15.33 -8.24
C SER A 407 -14.21 -16.74 -7.72
N SER A 408 -14.23 -17.72 -8.62
CA SER A 408 -13.89 -19.12 -8.31
C SER A 408 -13.38 -19.82 -9.56
N LEU A 409 -12.56 -20.83 -9.39
CA LEU A 409 -12.08 -21.71 -10.45
C LEU A 409 -12.51 -23.14 -10.20
N ALA A 410 -12.65 -23.94 -11.25
CA ALA A 410 -12.85 -25.37 -11.10
C ALA A 410 -11.67 -25.96 -10.32
N GLY A 411 -12.00 -26.71 -9.27
CA GLY A 411 -11.07 -27.56 -8.56
C GLY A 411 -11.25 -29.02 -8.98
N GLY A 412 -11.15 -29.93 -8.02
CA GLY A 412 -11.01 -31.36 -8.27
C GLY A 412 -9.54 -31.80 -8.25
N HIS A 413 -9.21 -32.84 -9.01
CA HIS A 413 -7.86 -33.40 -9.05
C HIS A 413 -6.88 -32.45 -9.74
N SER A 414 -5.72 -32.27 -9.13
CA SER A 414 -4.62 -31.48 -9.66
C SER A 414 -3.30 -32.03 -9.14
N SER A 415 -2.22 -31.82 -9.88
CA SER A 415 -0.87 -31.98 -9.31
C SER A 415 -0.57 -30.85 -8.31
N VAL A 416 0.57 -30.96 -7.60
CA VAL A 416 1.07 -29.88 -6.73
C VAL A 416 2.36 -29.31 -7.32
N ILE A 417 2.43 -28.00 -7.41
CA ILE A 417 3.60 -27.26 -7.90
C ILE A 417 4.57 -27.01 -6.74
N ARG A 418 5.80 -27.51 -6.87
CA ARG A 418 6.94 -27.13 -6.04
C ARG A 418 7.74 -26.05 -6.76
N LYS A 419 7.94 -24.94 -6.07
CA LYS A 419 8.80 -23.84 -6.52
C LYS A 419 10.24 -24.10 -6.08
N GLU A 420 11.16 -24.10 -7.03
CA GLU A 420 12.61 -24.18 -6.80
C GLU A 420 13.36 -22.95 -7.34
N GLY A 421 12.80 -22.25 -8.34
CA GLY A 421 13.41 -21.07 -8.96
C GLY A 421 13.00 -19.74 -8.33
N THR A 422 13.88 -18.74 -8.39
CA THR A 422 13.62 -17.38 -7.89
C THR A 422 12.63 -16.60 -8.76
N ASN A 423 12.60 -16.87 -10.07
CA ASN A 423 11.76 -16.17 -11.05
C ASN A 423 10.33 -16.74 -11.16
N VAL A 424 10.00 -17.75 -10.34
CA VAL A 424 8.69 -18.39 -10.28
C VAL A 424 7.86 -17.77 -9.16
N ARG A 425 6.58 -17.51 -9.41
CA ARG A 425 5.62 -17.01 -8.43
C ARG A 425 4.43 -17.95 -8.36
N ILE A 426 4.02 -18.32 -7.15
CA ILE A 426 2.78 -19.08 -6.97
C ILE A 426 1.61 -18.09 -7.04
N ALA A 427 0.69 -18.31 -7.97
CA ALA A 427 -0.48 -17.46 -8.17
C ALA A 427 -1.71 -17.99 -7.42
N LEU A 428 -1.87 -19.32 -7.34
CA LEU A 428 -2.97 -19.96 -6.61
C LEU A 428 -2.45 -21.14 -5.78
N ASP A 429 -2.62 -21.06 -4.47
CA ASP A 429 -2.23 -22.07 -3.49
C ASP A 429 -3.41 -22.41 -2.55
N PRO A 430 -4.28 -23.37 -2.94
CA PRO A 430 -5.35 -23.83 -2.07
C PRO A 430 -4.78 -24.70 -0.95
N VAL A 431 -4.62 -24.13 0.25
CA VAL A 431 -4.24 -24.87 1.47
C VAL A 431 -2.83 -25.50 1.37
N GLY A 432 -1.84 -24.77 0.83
CA GLY A 432 -0.44 -25.25 0.73
C GLY A 432 -0.21 -26.27 -0.39
N LYS A 433 -1.14 -26.38 -1.32
CA LYS A 433 -1.15 -27.30 -2.46
C LYS A 433 -1.04 -26.59 -3.81
N ASN A 434 -0.28 -25.48 -3.87
CA ASN A 434 0.19 -24.75 -5.06
C ASN A 434 -0.30 -25.35 -6.40
N VAL A 435 -1.31 -24.75 -7.01
CA VAL A 435 -1.93 -25.29 -8.23
C VAL A 435 -1.76 -24.40 -9.45
N ILE A 436 -1.42 -23.12 -9.29
CA ILE A 436 -1.07 -22.24 -10.43
C ILE A 436 0.20 -21.47 -10.06
N ALA A 437 1.16 -21.42 -10.97
CA ALA A 437 2.36 -20.61 -10.85
C ALA A 437 2.63 -19.84 -12.15
N THR A 438 3.35 -18.74 -12.04
CA THR A 438 3.81 -17.94 -13.17
C THR A 438 5.33 -17.80 -13.14
N TYR A 439 5.93 -17.65 -14.31
CA TYR A 439 7.35 -17.35 -14.49
C TYR A 439 7.47 -16.12 -15.38
N ALA A 440 8.29 -15.15 -14.96
CA ALA A 440 8.64 -13.97 -15.74
C ALA A 440 10.08 -13.58 -15.43
N ASN A 441 10.86 -13.25 -16.45
CA ASN A 441 12.26 -12.88 -16.33
C ASN A 441 12.58 -11.68 -17.23
N ASP A 442 12.14 -10.50 -16.78
CA ASP A 442 12.20 -9.24 -17.54
C ASP A 442 13.64 -8.80 -17.84
N LEU A 443 14.62 -9.23 -17.04
CA LEU A 443 16.04 -8.89 -17.21
C LEU A 443 16.72 -9.71 -18.32
N ALA A 444 16.21 -10.91 -18.62
CA ALA A 444 16.81 -11.81 -19.60
C ALA A 444 16.09 -11.81 -20.97
N GLY A 445 14.98 -11.07 -21.11
CA GLY A 445 14.19 -11.03 -22.34
C GLY A 445 13.45 -12.34 -22.67
N GLN A 446 13.33 -13.25 -21.71
CA GLN A 446 12.61 -14.51 -21.87
C GLN A 446 11.10 -14.31 -21.80
N GLY A 447 10.34 -15.12 -22.53
CA GLY A 447 8.88 -15.04 -22.49
C GLY A 447 8.30 -15.52 -21.16
N SER A 448 7.13 -15.02 -20.81
CA SER A 448 6.45 -15.43 -19.58
C SER A 448 5.79 -16.81 -19.72
N ILE A 449 5.68 -17.53 -18.61
CA ILE A 449 5.11 -18.88 -18.58
C ILE A 449 4.04 -18.97 -17.49
N VAL A 450 2.89 -19.57 -17.82
CA VAL A 450 1.88 -19.97 -16.82
C VAL A 450 1.94 -21.49 -16.65
N PHE A 451 2.10 -21.93 -15.41
CA PHE A 451 2.03 -23.33 -15.01
C PHE A 451 0.70 -23.59 -14.31
N ASP A 452 -0.14 -24.48 -14.84
CA ASP A 452 -1.40 -24.89 -14.22
C ASP A 452 -1.39 -26.39 -13.91
N ALA A 453 -1.67 -26.73 -12.67
CA ALA A 453 -1.67 -28.10 -12.19
C ALA A 453 -3.01 -28.82 -12.35
N GLY A 454 -4.06 -28.15 -12.88
CA GLY A 454 -5.42 -28.68 -12.92
C GLY A 454 -6.11 -28.54 -14.28
N PHE A 455 -6.28 -29.67 -14.97
CA PHE A 455 -7.00 -29.74 -16.25
C PHE A 455 -8.48 -29.38 -16.14
N ASN A 456 -9.11 -29.65 -14.99
CA ASN A 456 -10.52 -29.39 -14.74
C ASN A 456 -10.96 -27.95 -15.04
N ARG A 457 -10.06 -26.96 -14.91
CA ARG A 457 -10.33 -25.55 -15.25
C ARG A 457 -10.54 -25.34 -16.74
N PHE A 458 -9.70 -25.97 -17.55
CA PHE A 458 -9.79 -25.87 -19.01
C PHE A 458 -11.01 -26.64 -19.53
N THR A 459 -11.31 -27.80 -18.93
CA THR A 459 -12.55 -28.54 -19.21
C THR A 459 -13.79 -27.73 -18.81
N ALA A 460 -13.80 -27.11 -17.63
CA ALA A 460 -14.87 -26.24 -17.18
C ALA A 460 -15.08 -25.03 -18.11
N ALA A 461 -13.99 -24.39 -18.55
CA ALA A 461 -14.04 -23.30 -19.52
C ALA A 461 -14.65 -23.75 -20.86
N ALA A 462 -14.25 -24.94 -21.35
CA ALA A 462 -14.79 -25.54 -22.57
C ALA A 462 -16.30 -25.84 -22.48
N THR A 463 -16.78 -26.23 -21.30
CA THR A 463 -18.22 -26.47 -21.04
C THR A 463 -19.06 -25.20 -20.86
N GLY A 464 -18.46 -24.01 -20.87
CA GLY A 464 -19.19 -22.75 -20.79
C GLY A 464 -19.20 -22.07 -19.42
N ILE A 465 -18.39 -22.53 -18.45
CA ILE A 465 -18.38 -21.90 -17.12
C ILE A 465 -17.65 -20.56 -17.17
N GLU A 466 -18.39 -19.47 -16.94
CA GLU A 466 -17.94 -18.10 -17.19
C GLU A 466 -16.63 -17.72 -16.48
N ASN A 467 -16.47 -18.06 -15.20
CA ASN A 467 -15.27 -17.73 -14.44
C ASN A 467 -14.00 -18.41 -15.01
N ASP A 468 -14.13 -19.66 -15.45
CA ASP A 468 -13.01 -20.42 -16.03
C ASP A 468 -12.70 -19.95 -17.45
N GLN A 469 -13.71 -19.53 -18.22
CA GLN A 469 -13.52 -18.86 -19.50
C GLN A 469 -12.74 -17.54 -19.34
N ARG A 470 -13.09 -16.75 -18.32
CA ARG A 470 -12.37 -15.51 -17.99
C ARG A 470 -10.93 -15.79 -17.60
N TYR A 471 -10.66 -16.84 -16.82
CA TYR A 471 -9.31 -17.24 -16.47
C TYR A 471 -8.47 -17.64 -17.70
N VAL A 472 -9.03 -18.45 -18.61
CA VAL A 472 -8.36 -18.81 -19.87
C VAL A 472 -8.03 -17.57 -20.71
N ALA A 473 -8.96 -16.62 -20.81
CA ALA A 473 -8.74 -15.36 -21.52
C ALA A 473 -7.69 -14.46 -20.83
N ASN A 474 -7.74 -14.37 -19.50
CA ASN A 474 -6.79 -13.63 -18.70
C ASN A 474 -5.39 -14.23 -18.79
N ALA A 475 -5.25 -15.56 -18.82
CA ALA A 475 -3.97 -16.24 -18.99
C ALA A 475 -3.31 -15.89 -20.33
N ALA A 476 -4.05 -15.95 -21.44
CA ALA A 476 -3.54 -15.54 -22.75
C ALA A 476 -3.12 -14.07 -22.78
N THR A 477 -3.91 -13.19 -22.16
CA THR A 477 -3.62 -11.75 -22.09
C THR A 477 -2.41 -11.45 -21.21
N TRP A 478 -2.29 -12.15 -20.07
CA TRP A 478 -1.18 -12.01 -19.16
C TRP A 478 0.13 -12.48 -19.80
N ILE A 479 0.10 -13.65 -20.45
CA ILE A 479 1.26 -14.17 -21.19
C ILE A 479 1.69 -13.16 -22.27
N GLU A 480 0.74 -12.57 -22.98
CA GLU A 480 1.02 -11.57 -24.01
C GLU A 480 1.69 -10.31 -23.45
N GLN A 481 1.16 -9.76 -22.36
CA GLN A 481 1.65 -8.53 -21.76
C GLN A 481 3.03 -8.68 -21.09
N ASN A 482 3.37 -9.89 -20.64
CA ASN A 482 4.61 -10.19 -19.94
C ASN A 482 5.61 -10.95 -20.82
N SER A 483 5.38 -10.99 -22.14
CA SER A 483 6.29 -11.58 -23.12
C SER A 483 6.75 -10.52 -24.12
N SER A 484 7.92 -10.71 -24.72
CA SER A 484 8.50 -9.79 -25.71
C SER A 484 8.27 -10.26 -27.15
N SER A 485 7.23 -11.09 -27.37
CA SER A 485 7.00 -11.73 -28.67
C SER A 485 6.64 -10.70 -29.75
N PRO A 486 7.24 -10.79 -30.96
CA PRO A 486 6.83 -9.97 -32.09
C PRO A 486 5.48 -10.40 -32.71
N VAL A 487 4.96 -11.58 -32.37
CA VAL A 487 3.75 -12.19 -32.97
C VAL A 487 2.62 -12.32 -31.93
N GLY A 488 2.23 -11.19 -31.37
CA GLY A 488 1.47 -11.12 -30.11
C GLY A 488 0.00 -11.52 -30.08
N ASN A 489 -0.49 -12.30 -31.04
CA ASN A 489 -1.91 -12.72 -31.03
C ASN A 489 -2.16 -14.12 -31.55
N LYS A 490 -1.11 -14.88 -31.89
CA LYS A 490 -1.23 -16.24 -32.41
C LYS A 490 -0.84 -17.24 -31.33
N ILE A 491 -1.77 -18.15 -31.03
CA ILE A 491 -1.62 -19.20 -30.02
C ILE A 491 -1.65 -20.56 -30.71
N LEU A 492 -0.64 -21.38 -30.45
CA LEU A 492 -0.64 -22.80 -30.80
C LEU A 492 -0.99 -23.61 -29.56
N ILE A 493 -2.10 -24.35 -29.62
CA ILE A 493 -2.45 -25.35 -28.61
C ILE A 493 -1.96 -26.70 -29.11
N TYR A 494 -1.09 -27.35 -28.32
CA TYR A 494 -0.53 -28.65 -28.61
C TYR A 494 -0.84 -29.63 -27.47
N SER A 495 -1.64 -30.66 -27.79
CA SER A 495 -1.88 -31.79 -26.88
C SER A 495 -0.81 -32.85 -27.08
N VAL A 496 -0.15 -33.26 -26.00
CA VAL A 496 0.92 -34.27 -26.03
C VAL A 496 0.35 -35.70 -26.01
N ALA A 497 -0.96 -35.88 -25.80
CA ALA A 497 -1.63 -37.18 -25.92
C ALA A 497 -1.60 -37.72 -27.34
N ASN A 498 -1.63 -39.05 -27.45
CA ASN A 498 -1.78 -39.76 -28.71
C ASN A 498 -3.21 -40.32 -28.90
N ASP A 499 -4.19 -39.77 -28.19
CA ASP A 499 -5.58 -40.24 -28.18
C ASP A 499 -6.54 -39.07 -28.47
N ASN A 500 -7.61 -39.36 -29.22
CA ASN A 500 -8.64 -38.39 -29.61
C ASN A 500 -9.49 -37.88 -28.43
N SER A 501 -9.25 -38.40 -27.21
CA SER A 501 -9.96 -38.01 -25.97
C SER A 501 -9.71 -36.55 -25.55
N THR A 502 -8.67 -35.89 -26.06
CA THR A 502 -8.40 -34.47 -25.77
C THR A 502 -9.06 -33.46 -26.70
N VAL A 503 -9.59 -33.89 -27.85
CA VAL A 503 -10.07 -33.00 -28.92
C VAL A 503 -11.21 -32.09 -28.45
N GLY A 504 -12.15 -32.64 -27.67
CA GLY A 504 -13.36 -31.93 -27.24
C GLY A 504 -13.11 -30.73 -26.32
N PHE A 505 -12.15 -30.82 -25.39
CA PHE A 505 -11.88 -29.67 -24.50
C PHE A 505 -10.98 -28.64 -25.18
N THR A 506 -10.00 -29.06 -26.00
CA THR A 506 -9.12 -28.13 -26.72
C THR A 506 -9.91 -27.25 -27.70
N ASP A 507 -10.96 -27.78 -28.33
CA ASP A 507 -11.86 -27.03 -29.19
C ASP A 507 -12.61 -25.94 -28.41
N GLY A 508 -13.13 -26.28 -27.21
CA GLY A 508 -13.82 -25.33 -26.34
C GLY A 508 -12.90 -24.23 -25.81
N VAL A 509 -11.66 -24.56 -25.45
CA VAL A 509 -10.64 -23.57 -25.05
C VAL A 509 -10.28 -22.65 -26.21
N ALA A 510 -10.11 -23.19 -27.42
CA ALA A 510 -9.84 -22.39 -28.61
C ALA A 510 -10.97 -21.39 -28.90
N GLU A 511 -12.23 -21.78 -28.69
CA GLU A 511 -13.37 -20.89 -28.87
C GLU A 511 -13.36 -19.71 -27.88
N VAL A 512 -13.01 -19.94 -26.61
CA VAL A 512 -12.85 -18.88 -25.60
C VAL A 512 -11.75 -17.89 -26.00
N LEU A 513 -10.64 -18.40 -26.52
CA LEU A 513 -9.50 -17.60 -26.95
C LEU A 513 -9.81 -16.79 -28.22
N ARG A 514 -10.53 -17.37 -29.19
CA ARG A 514 -11.00 -16.67 -30.40
C ARG A 514 -11.93 -15.51 -30.04
N LYS A 515 -12.85 -15.70 -29.09
CA LYS A 515 -13.69 -14.62 -28.55
C LYS A 515 -12.88 -13.49 -27.91
N SER A 516 -11.69 -13.82 -27.40
CA SER A 516 -10.74 -12.88 -26.78
C SER A 516 -9.76 -12.27 -27.78
N ARG A 517 -10.00 -12.40 -29.10
CA ARG A 517 -9.21 -11.85 -30.22
C ARG A 517 -7.86 -12.53 -30.47
N PHE A 518 -7.67 -13.76 -29.99
CA PHE A 518 -6.50 -14.57 -30.34
C PHE A 518 -6.78 -15.47 -31.55
N ALA A 519 -5.81 -15.57 -32.46
CA ALA A 519 -5.83 -16.53 -33.55
C ALA A 519 -5.29 -17.87 -33.03
N VAL A 520 -6.11 -18.92 -33.01
CA VAL A 520 -5.76 -20.21 -32.40
C VAL A 520 -5.62 -21.30 -33.44
N THR A 521 -4.45 -21.95 -33.44
CA THR A 521 -4.17 -23.17 -34.18
C THR A 521 -4.17 -24.36 -33.22
N LEU A 522 -4.90 -25.42 -33.57
CA LEU A 522 -5.00 -26.64 -32.78
C LEU A 522 -4.17 -27.73 -33.43
N MET A 523 -3.28 -28.37 -32.67
CA MET A 523 -2.48 -29.49 -33.12
C MET A 523 -2.47 -30.59 -32.05
N ASP A 524 -2.48 -31.82 -32.54
CA ASP A 524 -2.52 -33.02 -31.71
C ASP A 524 -1.39 -33.94 -32.16
N ARG A 525 -0.73 -34.59 -31.20
CA ARG A 525 0.36 -35.52 -31.48
C ARG A 525 -0.08 -36.72 -32.32
N ALA A 526 -1.35 -37.11 -32.24
CA ALA A 526 -1.95 -38.13 -33.11
C ALA A 526 -1.93 -37.74 -34.60
N LYS A 527 -2.00 -36.43 -34.91
CA LYS A 527 -2.01 -35.88 -36.28
C LYS A 527 -0.64 -35.36 -36.72
N THR A 528 0.19 -34.93 -35.77
CA THR A 528 1.53 -34.40 -36.04
C THR A 528 2.49 -34.90 -34.97
N ALA A 529 3.28 -35.92 -35.32
CA ALA A 529 4.05 -36.71 -34.38
C ALA A 529 5.11 -35.91 -33.58
N GLN A 530 5.62 -34.80 -34.12
CA GLN A 530 6.66 -33.98 -33.49
C GLN A 530 6.47 -32.48 -33.75
N LEU A 531 6.82 -31.66 -32.75
CA LEU A 531 6.92 -30.20 -32.89
C LEU A 531 8.11 -29.82 -33.78
N THR A 532 7.89 -28.92 -34.73
CA THR A 532 8.94 -28.44 -35.66
C THR A 532 9.05 -26.92 -35.63
N ASP A 533 10.23 -26.40 -35.98
CA ASP A 533 10.53 -24.96 -35.92
C ASP A 533 9.61 -24.14 -36.85
N ARG A 534 9.20 -24.75 -37.97
CA ARG A 534 8.23 -24.15 -38.90
C ARG A 534 6.86 -23.90 -38.28
N MET A 535 6.44 -24.73 -37.33
CA MET A 535 5.14 -24.60 -36.66
C MET A 535 5.17 -23.48 -35.61
N LEU A 536 6.34 -23.18 -35.04
CA LEU A 536 6.52 -22.14 -34.03
C LEU A 536 6.96 -20.79 -34.61
N ALA A 537 7.38 -20.75 -35.89
CA ALA A 537 7.89 -19.54 -36.53
C ALA A 537 6.89 -18.38 -36.54
N ASP A 538 5.59 -18.68 -36.69
CA ASP A 538 4.52 -17.69 -36.80
C ASP A 538 3.64 -17.63 -35.54
N VAL A 539 4.14 -18.05 -34.38
CA VAL A 539 3.34 -18.18 -33.15
C VAL A 539 3.99 -17.38 -32.02
N GLY A 540 3.21 -16.59 -31.28
CA GLY A 540 3.70 -15.84 -30.12
C GLY A 540 3.50 -16.55 -28.79
N GLN A 541 2.55 -17.49 -28.73
CA GLN A 541 2.27 -18.28 -27.52
C GLN A 541 2.11 -19.77 -27.80
N LEU A 542 2.76 -20.61 -26.99
CA LEU A 542 2.66 -22.07 -27.08
C LEU A 542 1.98 -22.64 -25.83
N TRP A 543 0.85 -23.33 -25.99
CA TRP A 543 0.09 -23.94 -24.91
C TRP A 543 0.24 -25.47 -24.98
N LEU A 544 0.91 -26.04 -23.99
CA LEU A 544 1.22 -27.46 -23.89
C LEU A 544 0.32 -28.12 -22.85
N PHE A 545 -0.47 -29.09 -23.31
CA PHE A 545 -1.32 -29.92 -22.45
C PHE A 545 -0.76 -31.34 -22.36
N PHE A 546 -0.49 -31.78 -21.13
CA PHE A 546 -0.05 -33.13 -20.78
C PHE A 546 -1.17 -33.92 -20.06
N PRO A 547 -2.10 -34.54 -20.81
CA PRO A 547 -3.22 -35.33 -20.27
C PRO A 547 -2.79 -36.72 -19.76
N GLU A 548 -3.66 -37.38 -19.00
CA GLU A 548 -3.40 -38.64 -18.28
C GLU A 548 -3.21 -39.90 -19.17
N SER A 549 -3.46 -39.83 -20.49
CA SER A 549 -3.59 -41.04 -21.34
C SER A 549 -2.36 -41.96 -21.33
N GLY A 550 -2.60 -43.24 -20.98
CA GLY A 550 -1.60 -44.28 -20.83
C GLY A 550 -0.85 -44.61 -22.12
N GLY A 551 0.32 -44.02 -22.31
CA GLY A 551 1.21 -44.33 -23.42
C GLY A 551 2.55 -43.61 -23.31
N LYS A 552 3.62 -44.25 -23.78
CA LYS A 552 5.04 -43.82 -23.74
C LYS A 552 5.35 -42.57 -24.59
N VAL A 553 4.55 -41.53 -24.54
CA VAL A 553 4.61 -40.41 -25.48
C VAL A 553 5.10 -39.15 -24.75
N GLN A 554 6.42 -39.03 -24.65
CA GLN A 554 7.13 -37.91 -24.03
C GLN A 554 7.67 -36.96 -25.09
N LEU A 555 7.90 -35.68 -24.77
CA LEU A 555 8.64 -34.79 -25.67
C LEU A 555 10.08 -35.32 -25.80
N ASN A 556 10.57 -35.44 -27.04
CA ASN A 556 11.94 -35.84 -27.29
C ASN A 556 12.91 -34.72 -26.89
N ALA A 557 14.19 -35.05 -26.68
CA ALA A 557 15.21 -34.05 -26.32
C ALA A 557 15.29 -32.87 -27.31
N SER A 558 15.10 -33.14 -28.60
CA SER A 558 15.05 -32.11 -29.65
C SER A 558 13.84 -31.17 -29.53
N GLU A 559 12.69 -31.69 -29.07
CA GLU A 559 11.47 -30.90 -28.87
C GLU A 559 11.60 -30.04 -27.61
N LEU A 560 12.14 -30.60 -26.53
CA LEU A 560 12.42 -29.85 -25.31
C LEU A 560 13.34 -28.65 -25.57
N GLU A 561 14.39 -28.86 -26.37
CA GLU A 561 15.32 -27.79 -26.75
C GLU A 561 14.68 -26.76 -27.69
N LEU A 562 13.78 -27.20 -28.57
CA LEU A 562 13.01 -26.31 -29.44
C LEU A 562 12.03 -25.44 -28.64
N VAL A 563 11.36 -26.00 -27.64
CA VAL A 563 10.47 -25.26 -26.73
C VAL A 563 11.25 -24.28 -25.85
N SER A 564 12.42 -24.69 -25.34
CA SER A 564 13.32 -23.78 -24.58
C SER A 564 13.72 -22.57 -25.42
N ARG A 565 14.22 -22.81 -26.64
CA ARG A 565 14.62 -21.74 -27.57
C ARG A 565 13.45 -20.85 -27.99
N PHE A 566 12.25 -21.41 -28.10
CA PHE A 566 11.05 -20.63 -28.37
C PHE A 566 10.80 -19.58 -27.28
N ASN A 567 10.92 -19.98 -26.01
CA ASN A 567 10.76 -19.08 -24.87
C ASN A 567 11.91 -18.09 -24.69
N GLU A 568 13.15 -18.53 -24.95
CA GLU A 568 14.35 -17.67 -24.94
C GLU A 568 14.28 -16.54 -25.98
N ARG A 569 13.53 -16.74 -27.07
CA ARG A 569 13.23 -15.68 -28.07
C ARG A 569 12.17 -14.68 -27.59
N GLY A 570 11.72 -14.77 -26.34
CA GLY A 570 10.72 -13.87 -25.76
C GLY A 570 9.28 -14.33 -25.96
N ASN A 571 9.02 -15.53 -26.48
CA ASN A 571 7.66 -16.04 -26.71
C ASN A 571 7.07 -16.70 -25.47
N GLY A 572 5.77 -16.49 -25.28
CA GLY A 572 5.06 -16.92 -24.08
C GLY A 572 4.62 -18.37 -24.11
N MET A 573 4.44 -18.99 -22.93
CA MET A 573 3.99 -20.38 -22.84
C MET A 573 2.93 -20.62 -21.75
N LEU A 574 2.10 -21.62 -21.96
CA LEU A 574 1.25 -22.21 -20.92
C LEU A 574 1.55 -23.70 -20.85
N ILE A 575 1.84 -24.20 -19.64
CA ILE A 575 2.13 -25.61 -19.40
C ILE A 575 1.11 -26.12 -18.39
N SER A 576 0.31 -27.09 -18.81
CA SER A 576 -0.69 -27.73 -17.96
C SER A 576 -0.49 -29.23 -17.90
N THR A 577 -0.66 -29.83 -16.71
CA THR A 577 -0.60 -31.29 -16.51
C THR A 577 -1.84 -31.83 -15.78
N ASP A 578 -2.31 -33.00 -16.22
CA ASP A 578 -3.38 -33.76 -15.58
C ASP A 578 -2.77 -34.88 -14.74
N ASN A 579 -2.98 -34.89 -13.42
CA ASN A 579 -2.50 -36.00 -12.59
C ASN A 579 -3.48 -36.31 -11.45
N GLY A 580 -4.47 -37.14 -11.77
CA GLY A 580 -5.12 -38.02 -10.83
C GLY A 580 -4.32 -39.33 -10.69
N GLN A 581 -3.60 -39.48 -9.57
CA GLN A 581 -3.21 -40.77 -8.98
C GLN A 581 -1.99 -41.58 -9.50
N THR A 582 -1.26 -41.25 -10.57
CA THR A 582 -0.10 -42.10 -11.00
C THR A 582 1.28 -41.44 -10.77
N VAL A 583 1.81 -41.69 -9.57
CA VAL A 583 2.93 -41.01 -8.88
C VAL A 583 4.33 -41.07 -9.53
N LEU A 584 4.59 -41.77 -10.65
CA LEU A 584 6.02 -42.05 -11.00
C LEU A 584 6.46 -42.02 -12.47
N ARG A 585 5.61 -41.79 -13.49
CA ARG A 585 6.06 -42.02 -14.89
C ARG A 585 5.71 -40.97 -15.94
N ASN A 586 4.58 -40.25 -15.84
CA ASN A 586 4.21 -39.22 -16.83
C ASN A 586 4.90 -37.87 -16.58
N ASP A 587 5.38 -37.63 -15.36
CA ASP A 587 5.99 -36.37 -14.93
C ASP A 587 7.39 -36.12 -15.50
N ALA A 588 8.04 -37.11 -16.13
CA ALA A 588 9.43 -36.97 -16.56
C ALA A 588 9.60 -35.85 -17.60
N SER A 589 8.80 -35.81 -18.68
CA SER A 589 8.97 -34.77 -19.71
C SER A 589 8.46 -33.40 -19.29
N VAL A 590 7.38 -33.33 -18.50
CA VAL A 590 6.87 -32.05 -17.97
C VAL A 590 7.89 -31.47 -16.99
N ASN A 591 8.38 -32.28 -16.05
CA ASN A 591 9.39 -31.82 -15.10
C ASN A 591 10.74 -31.56 -15.74
N LEU A 592 11.16 -32.30 -16.78
CA LEU A 592 12.38 -31.98 -17.54
C LEU A 592 12.31 -30.60 -18.23
N LEU A 593 11.11 -30.17 -18.64
CA LEU A 593 10.88 -28.84 -19.19
C LEU A 593 10.74 -27.79 -18.08
N SER A 594 9.85 -28.02 -17.11
CA SER A 594 9.49 -27.04 -16.08
C SER A 594 10.61 -26.82 -15.07
N SER A 595 11.48 -27.81 -14.81
CA SER A 595 12.61 -27.66 -13.88
C SER A 595 13.64 -26.65 -14.39
N ARG A 596 13.76 -26.45 -15.72
CA ARG A 596 14.62 -25.40 -16.30
C ARG A 596 14.17 -24.00 -15.88
N TYR A 597 12.89 -23.84 -15.58
CA TYR A 597 12.28 -22.61 -15.09
C TYR A 597 12.11 -22.61 -13.56
N GLY A 598 12.53 -23.67 -12.87
CA GLY A 598 12.43 -23.81 -11.41
C GLY A 598 11.04 -24.21 -10.91
N VAL A 599 10.28 -24.95 -11.70
CA VAL A 599 8.97 -25.52 -11.33
C VAL A 599 9.03 -27.04 -11.41
N LEU A 600 8.52 -27.73 -10.39
CA LEU A 600 8.30 -29.17 -10.42
C LEU A 600 6.85 -29.49 -10.09
N PHE A 601 6.21 -30.32 -10.92
CA PHE A 601 4.94 -30.95 -10.61
C PHE A 601 5.22 -32.22 -9.81
N ALA A 602 4.81 -32.25 -8.54
CA ALA A 602 5.11 -33.33 -7.63
C ALA A 602 3.95 -33.61 -6.67
N GLY A 603 3.40 -34.82 -6.74
CA GLY A 603 2.29 -35.25 -5.91
C GLY A 603 0.92 -34.87 -6.48
N SER A 604 -0.13 -35.42 -5.88
CA SER A 604 -1.53 -35.19 -6.27
C SER A 604 -2.31 -34.54 -5.14
N SER A 605 -3.17 -33.59 -5.48
CA SER A 605 -4.12 -32.96 -4.58
C SER A 605 -5.55 -33.19 -5.09
N GLU A 606 -6.45 -33.49 -4.17
CA GLU A 606 -7.88 -33.33 -4.39
C GLU A 606 -8.33 -32.01 -3.73
N ASN A 607 -8.83 -31.10 -4.56
CA ASN A 607 -9.37 -29.82 -4.13
C ASN A 607 -10.90 -29.85 -4.16
N VAL A 608 -11.52 -28.97 -3.37
CA VAL A 608 -12.96 -28.71 -3.45
C VAL A 608 -13.40 -28.44 -4.90
N PRO A 609 -14.62 -28.82 -5.31
CA PRO A 609 -15.07 -28.71 -6.71
C PRO A 609 -14.93 -27.30 -7.30
N ARG A 610 -15.01 -26.26 -6.46
CA ARG A 610 -14.74 -24.87 -6.81
C ARG A 610 -13.76 -24.28 -5.80
N ILE A 611 -12.58 -23.89 -6.26
CA ILE A 611 -11.60 -23.14 -5.48
C ILE A 611 -12.02 -21.67 -5.53
N SER A 612 -12.26 -21.05 -4.38
CA SER A 612 -12.53 -19.61 -4.32
C SER A 612 -11.26 -18.82 -4.61
N VAL A 613 -11.36 -17.81 -5.47
CA VAL A 613 -10.26 -16.91 -5.83
C VAL A 613 -10.39 -15.56 -5.09
N GLY A 614 -11.10 -15.57 -3.95
CA GLY A 614 -11.39 -14.39 -3.13
C GLY A 614 -12.79 -13.81 -3.39
N ILE A 615 -13.50 -13.46 -2.32
CA ILE A 615 -14.92 -13.02 -2.34
C ILE A 615 -15.06 -11.52 -2.70
N THR A 616 -13.98 -10.75 -2.63
CA THR A 616 -14.04 -9.29 -2.66
C THR A 616 -13.47 -8.65 -3.93
N SER A 617 -12.92 -9.44 -4.87
CA SER A 617 -12.47 -8.93 -6.16
C SER A 617 -13.61 -8.18 -6.87
N GLN A 618 -14.86 -8.62 -6.76
CA GLN A 618 -16.02 -7.93 -7.35
C GLN A 618 -16.41 -6.61 -6.66
N LEU A 619 -16.40 -6.53 -5.32
CA LEU A 619 -16.76 -5.29 -4.62
C LEU A 619 -15.69 -4.22 -4.79
N PHE A 620 -14.42 -4.59 -4.66
CA PHE A 620 -13.30 -3.69 -4.89
C PHE A 620 -13.11 -3.37 -6.37
N SER A 621 -13.31 -4.32 -7.30
CA SER A 621 -13.27 -4.03 -8.74
C SER A 621 -14.43 -3.12 -9.16
N SER A 622 -15.64 -3.31 -8.63
CA SER A 622 -16.77 -2.42 -8.92
C SER A 622 -16.56 -1.01 -8.39
N ALA A 623 -16.05 -0.88 -7.15
CA ALA A 623 -15.70 0.42 -6.56
C ALA A 623 -14.53 1.08 -7.32
N SER A 624 -13.52 0.30 -7.71
CA SER A 624 -12.37 0.72 -8.52
C SER A 624 -12.79 1.14 -9.92
N GLU A 625 -13.71 0.41 -10.58
CA GLU A 625 -14.26 0.78 -11.89
C GLU A 625 -15.09 2.06 -11.82
N LEU A 626 -15.92 2.23 -10.78
CA LEU A 626 -16.66 3.46 -10.55
C LEU A 626 -15.71 4.65 -10.34
N LEU A 627 -14.65 4.46 -9.54
CA LEU A 627 -13.63 5.49 -9.32
C LEU A 627 -12.85 5.79 -10.61
N GLY A 628 -12.50 4.77 -11.39
CA GLY A 628 -11.85 4.91 -12.69
C GLY A 628 -12.72 5.62 -13.74
N ARG A 629 -14.04 5.36 -13.74
CA ARG A 629 -15.00 6.10 -14.57
C ARG A 629 -15.09 7.56 -14.14
N PHE A 630 -15.14 7.83 -12.83
CA PHE A 630 -15.15 9.18 -12.29
C PHE A 630 -13.86 9.94 -12.64
N LEU A 631 -12.69 9.31 -12.50
CA LEU A 631 -11.40 9.90 -12.88
C LEU A 631 -11.31 10.18 -14.38
N LYS A 632 -11.82 9.29 -15.25
CA LYS A 632 -11.89 9.55 -16.69
C LYS A 632 -12.78 10.74 -17.03
N ILE A 633 -13.83 10.99 -16.25
CA ILE A 633 -14.69 12.17 -16.41
C ILE A 633 -13.94 13.43 -15.96
N VAL A 634 -13.26 13.38 -14.81
CA VAL A 634 -12.48 14.50 -14.27
C VAL A 634 -11.27 14.84 -15.14
N HIS A 635 -10.63 13.86 -15.77
CA HIS A 635 -9.48 14.09 -16.67
C HIS A 635 -9.91 14.60 -18.05
N LYS A 636 -11.19 14.46 -18.40
CA LYS A 636 -11.78 14.91 -19.67
C LYS A 636 -12.46 16.28 -19.54
N ALA A 637 -12.72 16.73 -18.30
CA ALA A 637 -13.17 18.07 -17.93
C ALA A 637 -11.95 18.95 -17.65
#